data_AF-A0A369HK07-F1
#
_entry.id   AF-A0A369HK07-F1
#
_cell.length_a   1.000
_cell.length_b   1.000
_cell.length_c   1.000
_cell.angle_alpha   90.00
_cell.angle_beta   90.00
_cell.angle_gamma   90.00
#
_symmetry.space_group_name_H-M   'P 1'
#
loop_
_entity.id
_entity.type
_entity.pdbx_description
1 polymer ?
#
loop_
_entity_poly.entity_id
_entity_poly.type
_entity_poly.pdbx_seq_one_letter_code
_entity_poly.pdbx_strand_id
1 'polypeptide(L)'
;MAERKGYGCMRGYIFHSTTGECCSRDYVKVKRSKGKVIDAICTANLQSGLGRSGDKLPPYLRGVRLCNPRIKGDAHLCSGGTWHSLASFNPPEVRLKTCCRPRFTRDINNVCRPFKVDFDNGASSDRYWTARLVDGCERKGERGWCCEKKNEYRMSDGSCSSLRMIGPYPGTARELMARRRADGCVRDDD
;
A
#
# COMPACT_ATOMS: atom_id res chain seq x y z
N MET A 1 -11.32 4.93 -36.05
CA MET A 1 -10.43 4.39 -35.00
C MET A 1 -11.12 4.63 -33.66
N ALA A 2 -11.56 3.57 -32.97
CA ALA A 2 -12.29 3.73 -31.71
C ALA A 2 -11.32 4.24 -30.63
N GLU A 3 -11.54 5.46 -30.13
CA GLU A 3 -10.92 5.94 -28.90
C GLU A 3 -11.26 4.96 -27.79
N ARG A 4 -10.32 4.08 -27.45
CA ARG A 4 -10.36 3.40 -26.17
C ARG A 4 -10.20 4.49 -25.13
N LYS A 5 -11.30 5.02 -24.59
CA LYS A 5 -11.34 5.75 -23.33
C LYS A 5 -10.77 4.83 -22.26
N GLY A 6 -9.44 4.82 -22.14
CA GLY A 6 -8.72 4.06 -21.14
C GLY A 6 -8.77 4.79 -19.80
N TYR A 7 -8.43 4.08 -18.74
CA TYR A 7 -8.34 4.61 -17.38
C TYR A 7 -6.89 4.99 -17.04
N GLY A 8 -6.10 5.43 -18.01
CA GLY A 8 -4.67 5.74 -17.80
C GLY A 8 -3.75 4.53 -17.93
N CYS A 9 -2.50 4.67 -17.50
CA CYS A 9 -1.49 3.60 -17.55
C CYS A 9 -0.36 3.77 -16.53
N MET A 10 0.46 2.73 -16.36
CA MET A 10 1.58 2.69 -15.43
C MET A 10 2.94 2.74 -16.13
N ARG A 11 3.84 3.62 -15.67
CA ARG A 11 5.26 3.65 -16.06
C ARG A 11 6.14 3.64 -14.81
N GLY A 12 6.82 2.52 -14.56
CA GLY A 12 7.53 2.34 -13.29
C GLY A 12 6.58 2.63 -12.12
N TYR A 13 7.03 3.34 -11.09
CA TYR A 13 6.20 3.65 -9.93
C TYR A 13 5.11 4.71 -10.15
N ILE A 14 4.97 5.26 -11.35
CA ILE A 14 4.05 6.36 -11.63
C ILE A 14 2.87 5.85 -12.47
N PHE A 15 1.67 6.23 -12.05
CA PHE A 15 0.45 6.14 -12.80
C PHE A 15 0.18 7.48 -13.51
N HIS A 16 -0.22 7.40 -14.76
CA HIS A 16 -0.64 8.52 -15.59
C HIS A 16 -2.15 8.40 -15.84
N SER A 17 -2.93 9.30 -15.25
CA SER A 17 -4.38 9.39 -15.43
C SER A 17 -4.73 9.97 -16.80
N THR A 18 -5.91 9.64 -17.33
CA THR A 18 -6.45 10.30 -18.53
C THR A 18 -6.88 11.74 -18.29
N THR A 19 -7.06 12.15 -17.03
CA THR A 19 -7.33 13.55 -16.63
C THR A 19 -6.08 14.43 -16.64
N GLY A 20 -4.89 13.86 -16.91
CA GLY A 20 -3.61 14.57 -16.88
C GLY A 20 -2.97 14.64 -15.49
N GLU A 21 -3.58 14.04 -14.47
CA GLU A 21 -2.96 13.85 -13.15
C GLU A 21 -1.97 12.68 -13.17
N CYS A 22 -0.91 12.80 -12.38
CA CYS A 22 -0.01 11.68 -12.13
C CYS A 22 0.07 11.39 -10.64
N CYS A 23 0.23 10.11 -10.30
CA CYS A 23 0.49 9.75 -8.92
C CYS A 23 1.38 8.52 -8.80
N SER A 24 2.04 8.36 -7.66
CA SER A 24 2.71 7.12 -7.33
C SER A 24 1.70 5.98 -7.14
N ARG A 25 2.12 4.73 -7.40
CA ARG A 25 1.25 3.54 -7.46
C ARG A 25 0.32 3.39 -6.24
N ASP A 26 0.85 3.73 -5.09
CA ASP A 26 0.22 3.65 -3.79
C ASP A 26 -0.94 4.64 -3.59
N TYR A 27 -1.05 5.65 -4.45
CA TYR A 27 -2.19 6.58 -4.51
C TYR A 27 -3.17 6.25 -5.63
N VAL A 28 -3.12 5.05 -6.20
CA VAL A 28 -4.04 4.65 -7.28
C VAL A 28 -5.19 3.82 -6.73
N LYS A 29 -6.42 4.30 -6.93
CA LYS A 29 -7.64 3.54 -6.64
C LYS A 29 -8.19 2.91 -7.91
N VAL A 30 -8.34 1.59 -7.91
CA VAL A 30 -8.81 0.81 -9.07
C VAL A 30 -10.25 0.36 -8.86
N LYS A 31 -11.15 0.73 -9.77
CA LYS A 31 -12.53 0.25 -9.80
C LYS A 31 -12.64 -0.94 -10.74
N ARG A 32 -13.30 -2.00 -10.28
CA ARG A 32 -13.48 -3.24 -11.04
C ARG A 32 -14.94 -3.58 -11.25
N SER A 33 -15.23 -4.20 -12.40
CA SER A 33 -16.52 -4.85 -12.69
C SER A 33 -16.26 -6.20 -13.31
N LYS A 34 -16.86 -7.27 -12.75
CA LYS A 34 -16.66 -8.66 -13.18
C LYS A 34 -15.17 -9.03 -13.32
N GLY A 35 -14.35 -8.61 -12.34
CA GLY A 35 -12.90 -8.85 -12.30
C GLY A 35 -12.04 -7.98 -13.22
N LYS A 36 -12.63 -7.25 -14.17
CA LYS A 36 -11.92 -6.36 -15.09
C LYS A 36 -11.80 -4.95 -14.53
N VAL A 37 -10.66 -4.31 -14.76
CA VAL A 37 -10.48 -2.89 -14.43
C VAL A 37 -11.34 -2.07 -15.38
N ILE A 38 -12.24 -1.28 -14.80
CA ILE A 38 -13.09 -0.34 -15.55
C ILE A 38 -12.62 1.10 -15.38
N ASP A 39 -11.98 1.40 -14.25
CA ASP A 39 -11.49 2.74 -13.93
C ASP A 39 -10.30 2.68 -12.97
N ALA A 40 -9.44 3.69 -13.04
CA ALA A 40 -8.27 3.86 -12.19
C ALA A 40 -7.99 5.36 -12.08
N ILE A 41 -7.94 5.86 -10.84
CA ILE A 41 -7.79 7.29 -10.55
C ILE A 41 -6.76 7.51 -9.46
N CYS A 42 -6.13 8.68 -9.48
CA CYS A 42 -5.33 9.15 -8.35
C CYS A 42 -6.24 9.52 -7.18
N THR A 43 -5.80 9.24 -5.96
CA THR A 43 -6.50 9.57 -4.72
C THR A 43 -5.52 10.11 -3.68
N ALA A 44 -6.00 10.97 -2.78
CA ALA A 44 -5.20 11.46 -1.67
C ALA A 44 -4.91 10.39 -0.60
N ASN A 45 -5.67 9.28 -0.60
CA ASN A 45 -5.55 8.24 0.40
C ASN A 45 -4.65 7.10 -0.10
N LEU A 46 -3.60 6.82 0.67
CA LEU A 46 -2.70 5.71 0.42
C LEU A 46 -3.48 4.38 0.43
N GLN A 47 -3.58 3.73 -0.72
CA GLN A 47 -4.31 2.48 -0.88
C GLN A 47 -3.46 1.28 -0.42
N SER A 48 -2.15 1.32 -0.65
CA SER A 48 -1.21 0.24 -0.33
C SER A 48 0.24 0.67 -0.56
N GLY A 49 1.23 -0.21 -0.46
CA GLY A 49 2.63 0.14 -0.75
C GLY A 49 2.94 0.24 -2.26
N LEU A 50 4.04 0.92 -2.60
CA LEU A 50 4.57 1.03 -3.98
C LEU A 50 4.86 -0.32 -4.66
N GLY A 51 5.00 -1.38 -3.86
CA GLY A 51 5.37 -2.71 -4.29
C GLY A 51 6.88 -2.90 -4.38
N ARG A 52 7.31 -4.17 -4.32
CA ARG A 52 8.73 -4.55 -4.22
C ARG A 52 9.55 -4.34 -5.50
N SER A 53 8.92 -3.99 -6.62
CA SER A 53 9.58 -3.85 -7.92
C SER A 53 8.83 -2.87 -8.82
N GLY A 54 9.59 -2.04 -9.53
CA GLY A 54 9.07 -1.13 -10.56
C GLY A 54 8.53 -1.87 -11.78
N ASP A 55 8.94 -3.11 -12.01
CA ASP A 55 8.57 -3.86 -13.23
C ASP A 55 7.34 -4.75 -13.02
N LYS A 56 7.06 -5.11 -11.76
CA LYS A 56 5.90 -5.92 -11.40
C LYS A 56 4.82 -5.05 -10.77
N LEU A 57 3.63 -5.07 -11.36
CA LEU A 57 2.48 -4.41 -10.76
C LEU A 57 2.06 -5.16 -9.48
N PRO A 58 1.83 -4.43 -8.37
CA PRO A 58 1.21 -4.99 -7.18
C PRO A 58 -0.12 -5.69 -7.49
N PRO A 59 -0.56 -6.67 -6.66
CA PRO A 59 -1.80 -7.42 -6.88
C PRO A 59 -3.04 -6.55 -7.12
N TYR A 60 -3.21 -5.45 -6.37
CA TYR A 60 -4.36 -4.56 -6.51
C TYR A 60 -4.39 -3.80 -7.86
N LEU A 61 -3.23 -3.58 -8.48
CA LEU A 61 -3.07 -2.94 -9.79
C LEU A 61 -3.07 -3.94 -10.95
N ARG A 62 -3.23 -5.24 -10.72
CA ARG A 62 -3.27 -6.23 -11.81
C ARG A 62 -4.37 -5.91 -12.81
N GLY A 63 -4.02 -5.84 -14.08
CA GLY A 63 -4.94 -5.48 -15.15
C GLY A 63 -4.93 -3.99 -15.49
N VAL A 64 -4.28 -3.14 -14.69
CA VAL A 64 -3.91 -1.79 -15.15
C VAL A 64 -2.82 -1.96 -16.20
N ARG A 65 -3.00 -1.33 -17.37
CA ARG A 65 -2.06 -1.45 -18.47
C ARG A 65 -0.76 -0.70 -18.18
N LEU A 66 0.35 -1.22 -18.70
CA LEU A 66 1.61 -0.50 -18.77
C LEU A 66 1.53 0.58 -19.85
N CYS A 67 2.19 1.70 -19.63
CA CYS A 67 2.25 2.77 -20.62
C CYS A 67 3.07 2.31 -21.83
N ASN A 68 2.55 2.58 -23.02
CA ASN A 68 3.22 2.30 -24.27
C ASN A 68 3.83 3.59 -24.82
N PRO A 69 5.16 3.72 -24.88
CA PRO A 69 5.81 4.94 -25.39
C PRO A 69 5.53 5.20 -26.87
N ARG A 70 5.00 4.21 -27.61
CA ARG A 70 4.61 4.36 -29.02
C ARG A 70 3.22 4.99 -29.19
N ILE A 71 2.40 5.03 -28.12
CA ILE A 71 1.07 5.65 -28.16
C ILE A 71 1.23 7.11 -27.73
N LYS A 72 0.89 8.04 -28.62
CA LYS A 72 0.95 9.48 -28.31
C LYS A 72 -0.02 9.80 -27.17
N GLY A 73 0.46 10.46 -26.13
CA GLY A 73 -0.32 10.82 -24.94
C GLY A 73 -0.42 9.73 -23.86
N ASP A 74 0.18 8.56 -24.08
CA ASP A 74 0.15 7.48 -23.07
C ASP A 74 1.04 7.80 -21.87
N ALA A 75 2.19 8.43 -22.09
CA ALA A 75 3.22 8.58 -21.05
C ALA A 75 3.79 9.99 -20.94
N HIS A 76 2.97 11.05 -21.07
CA HIS A 76 3.49 12.42 -21.15
C HIS A 76 2.61 13.45 -20.44
N LEU A 77 3.29 14.27 -19.63
CA LEU A 77 2.85 15.49 -18.92
C LEU A 77 1.78 15.29 -17.85
N CYS A 78 2.15 15.62 -16.62
CA CYS A 78 1.28 15.62 -15.45
C CYS A 78 0.65 17.01 -15.29
N SER A 79 -0.06 17.48 -16.32
CA SER A 79 -0.62 18.84 -16.37
C SER A 79 -1.70 19.10 -15.31
N GLY A 80 -2.31 18.04 -14.78
CA GLY A 80 -3.26 18.09 -13.66
C GLY A 80 -2.59 18.04 -12.29
N GLY A 81 -1.25 17.99 -12.23
CA GLY A 81 -0.48 17.88 -10.99
C GLY A 81 0.06 16.48 -10.71
N THR A 82 0.89 16.39 -9.66
CA THR A 82 1.62 15.17 -9.30
C THR A 82 1.50 14.86 -7.82
N TRP A 83 1.12 13.61 -7.50
CA TRP A 83 1.06 13.10 -6.12
C TRP A 83 2.11 12.01 -5.93
N HIS A 84 3.10 12.28 -5.09
CA HIS A 84 4.20 11.36 -4.87
C HIS A 84 4.25 10.95 -3.40
N SER A 85 4.30 9.66 -3.13
CA SER A 85 4.66 9.18 -1.81
C SER A 85 6.12 9.45 -1.53
N LEU A 86 6.46 9.60 -0.25
CA LEU A 86 7.85 9.76 0.19
C LEU A 86 8.74 8.63 -0.36
N ALA A 87 8.21 7.41 -0.40
CA ALA A 87 8.92 6.25 -0.91
C ALA A 87 9.23 6.34 -2.42
N SER A 88 8.44 7.10 -3.19
CA SER A 88 8.67 7.25 -4.63
C SER A 88 9.87 8.15 -4.95
N PHE A 89 10.26 9.00 -3.99
CA PHE A 89 11.46 9.84 -4.05
C PHE A 89 12.75 9.11 -3.62
N ASN A 90 12.64 7.91 -3.04
CA ASN A 90 13.83 7.18 -2.62
C ASN A 90 14.78 6.88 -3.80
N PRO A 91 16.08 6.72 -3.55
CA PRO A 91 17.03 6.26 -4.56
C PRO A 91 16.59 4.93 -5.19
N PRO A 92 16.87 4.67 -6.49
CA PRO A 92 16.57 3.38 -7.12
C PRO A 92 17.09 2.18 -6.32
N GLU A 93 18.26 2.30 -5.70
CA GLU A 93 18.91 1.26 -4.88
C GLU A 93 18.08 0.88 -3.66
N VAL A 94 17.29 1.82 -3.14
CA VAL A 94 16.38 1.61 -1.99
C VAL A 94 15.06 1.04 -2.48
N ARG A 95 14.54 1.56 -3.61
CA ARG A 95 13.28 1.09 -4.24
C ARG A 95 13.34 -0.37 -4.70
N LEU A 96 14.53 -0.85 -5.06
CA LEU A 96 14.77 -2.22 -5.52
C LEU A 96 15.03 -3.22 -4.38
N LYS A 97 15.28 -2.74 -3.14
CA LYS A 97 15.54 -3.62 -2.00
C LYS A 97 14.24 -4.18 -1.43
N THR A 98 14.28 -5.45 -1.05
CA THR A 98 13.21 -6.08 -0.27
C THR A 98 13.01 -5.37 1.06
N CYS A 99 11.77 -5.37 1.55
CA CYS A 99 11.41 -4.82 2.85
C CYS A 99 12.26 -5.36 3.99
N CYS A 100 12.56 -4.51 4.97
CA CYS A 100 13.10 -4.97 6.23
C CYS A 100 12.16 -6.00 6.88
N ARG A 101 12.75 -6.90 7.67
CA ARG A 101 12.00 -7.87 8.48
C ARG A 101 11.01 -7.15 9.42
N PRO A 102 9.94 -7.83 9.89
CA PRO A 102 9.02 -7.24 10.84
C PRO A 102 9.76 -6.60 12.04
N ARG A 103 9.29 -5.43 12.49
CA ARG A 103 9.89 -4.60 13.57
C ARG A 103 11.24 -3.95 13.22
N PHE A 104 11.61 -3.91 11.95
CA PHE A 104 12.79 -3.21 11.44
C PHE A 104 12.38 -2.20 10.36
N THR A 105 13.08 -1.09 10.30
CA THR A 105 12.94 -0.04 9.27
C THR A 105 14.33 0.39 8.80
N ARG A 106 14.45 0.97 7.61
CA ARG A 106 15.74 1.54 7.18
C ARG A 106 16.02 2.84 7.92
N ASP A 107 17.28 3.02 8.26
CA ASP A 107 17.82 4.29 8.71
C ASP A 107 18.28 5.14 7.51
N ILE A 108 18.84 6.32 7.81
CA ILE A 108 19.40 7.24 6.80
C ILE A 108 20.53 6.65 5.95
N ASN A 109 21.18 5.58 6.43
CA ASN A 109 22.26 4.88 5.72
C ASN A 109 21.73 3.69 4.92
N ASN A 110 20.40 3.57 4.76
CA ASN A 110 19.72 2.47 4.08
C ASN A 110 19.95 1.09 4.73
N VAL A 111 20.25 1.05 6.02
CA VAL A 111 20.46 -0.19 6.80
C VAL A 111 19.22 -0.50 7.63
N CYS A 112 18.73 -1.74 7.57
CA CYS A 112 17.60 -2.18 8.39
C CYS A 112 18.00 -2.25 9.86
N ARG A 113 17.43 -1.39 10.71
CA ARG A 113 17.65 -1.38 12.16
C ARG A 113 16.37 -1.68 12.94
N PRO A 114 16.47 -2.21 14.18
CA PRO A 114 15.29 -2.42 15.02
C PRO A 114 14.56 -1.10 15.25
N PHE A 115 13.24 -1.10 15.09
CA PHE A 115 12.38 0.03 15.40
C PHE A 115 11.61 -0.26 16.70
N LYS A 116 11.80 0.58 17.72
CA LYS A 116 11.08 0.44 19.00
C LYS A 116 9.63 0.88 18.78
N VAL A 117 8.72 -0.08 18.72
CA VAL A 117 7.28 0.13 18.51
C VAL A 117 6.48 -0.48 19.65
N ASP A 118 5.49 0.27 20.12
CA ASP A 118 4.43 -0.19 21.01
C ASP A 118 3.11 -0.14 20.23
N PHE A 119 2.51 -1.31 19.95
CA PHE A 119 1.26 -1.39 19.18
C PHE A 119 0.01 -1.12 20.01
N ASP A 120 0.11 -1.08 21.35
CA ASP A 120 -0.97 -0.61 22.21
C ASP A 120 -1.14 0.91 22.10
N ASN A 121 -0.08 1.62 21.72
CA ASN A 121 -0.08 3.04 21.44
C ASN A 121 -0.29 3.33 19.93
N GLY A 122 -1.39 4.01 19.59
CA GLY A 122 -1.71 4.39 18.21
C GLY A 122 -0.60 5.21 17.53
N ALA A 123 -0.09 6.25 18.20
CA ALA A 123 0.95 7.10 17.65
C ALA A 123 2.28 6.36 17.43
N SER A 124 2.66 5.45 18.34
CA SER A 124 3.86 4.63 18.16
C SER A 124 3.72 3.66 16.97
N SER A 125 2.57 3.01 16.85
CA SER A 125 2.22 2.17 15.70
C SER A 125 2.25 2.95 14.39
N ASP A 126 1.65 4.14 14.34
CA ASP A 126 1.62 4.95 13.13
C ASP A 126 3.01 5.43 12.71
N ARG A 127 3.88 5.80 13.66
CA ARG A 127 5.28 6.11 13.35
C ARG A 127 6.02 4.93 12.72
N TYR A 128 5.83 3.72 13.24
CA TYR A 128 6.41 2.52 12.67
C TYR A 128 5.90 2.24 11.25
N TRP A 129 4.59 2.34 11.03
CA TRP A 129 4.00 2.11 9.71
C TRP A 129 4.34 3.19 8.70
N THR A 130 4.43 4.46 9.12
CA THR A 130 4.92 5.53 8.25
C THR A 130 6.37 5.26 7.83
N ALA A 131 7.26 4.89 8.74
CA ALA A 131 8.64 4.53 8.38
C ALA A 131 8.71 3.33 7.41
N ARG A 132 7.91 2.30 7.66
CA ARG A 132 7.74 1.14 6.76
C ARG A 132 7.25 1.55 5.37
N LEU A 133 6.25 2.44 5.30
CA LEU A 133 5.69 2.93 4.04
C LEU A 133 6.71 3.77 3.27
N VAL A 134 7.50 4.60 3.97
CA VAL A 134 8.65 5.32 3.39
C VAL A 134 9.66 4.34 2.80
N ASP A 135 9.85 3.16 3.38
CA ASP A 135 10.69 2.10 2.79
C ASP A 135 10.08 1.41 1.57
N GLY A 136 8.88 1.83 1.12
CA GLY A 136 8.13 1.22 0.03
C GLY A 136 7.41 -0.08 0.44
N CYS A 137 7.36 -0.37 1.74
CA CYS A 137 6.75 -1.60 2.23
C CYS A 137 5.25 -1.53 2.29
N GLU A 138 4.60 -2.66 2.02
CA GLU A 138 3.17 -2.80 2.26
C GLU A 138 2.90 -2.65 3.76
N ARG A 139 1.81 -1.95 4.09
CA ARG A 139 1.24 -1.85 5.43
C ARG A 139 0.55 -3.18 5.79
N LYS A 140 1.40 -4.20 5.93
CA LYS A 140 1.07 -5.61 6.07
C LYS A 140 1.87 -6.18 7.23
N GLY A 141 1.17 -6.71 8.23
CA GLY A 141 1.76 -7.40 9.37
C GLY A 141 2.64 -8.58 8.99
N GLU A 142 3.39 -9.07 9.97
CA GLU A 142 4.20 -10.28 9.83
C GLU A 142 3.39 -11.48 9.31
N ARG A 143 2.11 -11.55 9.69
CA ARG A 143 1.24 -12.68 9.41
C ARG A 143 0.34 -12.51 8.19
N GLY A 144 0.25 -11.32 7.60
CA GLY A 144 -0.69 -11.11 6.50
C GLY A 144 -1.26 -9.70 6.40
N TRP A 145 -2.22 -9.56 5.49
CA TRP A 145 -3.00 -8.34 5.30
C TRP A 145 -3.95 -8.11 6.48
N CYS A 146 -4.67 -7.00 6.48
CA CYS A 146 -5.77 -6.82 7.42
C CYS A 146 -6.87 -7.86 7.20
N CYS A 147 -7.57 -8.20 8.28
CA CYS A 147 -8.86 -8.87 8.17
C CYS A 147 -9.91 -7.87 7.68
N GLU A 148 -10.81 -8.33 6.80
CA GLU A 148 -11.80 -7.48 6.14
C GLU A 148 -12.75 -6.84 7.14
N LYS A 149 -13.20 -7.58 8.16
CA LYS A 149 -14.11 -7.03 9.18
C LYS A 149 -13.34 -6.28 10.25
N LYS A 150 -13.86 -5.12 10.68
CA LYS A 150 -13.24 -4.24 11.70
C LYS A 150 -13.06 -4.93 13.06
N ASN A 151 -13.92 -5.88 13.39
CA ASN A 151 -13.89 -6.65 14.63
C ASN A 151 -13.10 -7.96 14.53
N GLU A 152 -12.48 -8.24 13.39
CA GLU A 152 -11.64 -9.43 13.20
C GLU A 152 -10.16 -9.12 13.41
N TYR A 153 -9.38 -10.12 13.77
CA TYR A 153 -7.93 -10.02 13.79
C TYR A 153 -7.29 -11.29 13.24
N ARG A 154 -6.00 -11.19 12.89
CA ARG A 154 -5.26 -12.31 12.30
C ARG A 154 -4.68 -13.24 13.36
N MET A 155 -5.03 -14.51 13.25
CA MET A 155 -4.51 -15.60 14.06
C MET A 155 -3.08 -15.97 13.65
N SER A 156 -2.41 -16.84 14.43
CA SER A 156 -1.04 -17.30 14.14
C SER A 156 -0.93 -18.10 12.85
N ASP A 157 -1.98 -18.81 12.46
CA ASP A 157 -2.10 -19.56 11.20
C ASP A 157 -2.45 -18.67 9.99
N GLY A 158 -2.63 -17.37 10.21
CA GLY A 158 -3.00 -16.41 9.17
C GLY A 158 -4.51 -16.31 8.90
N SER A 159 -5.36 -17.08 9.58
CA SER A 159 -6.82 -16.96 9.47
C SER A 159 -7.35 -15.70 10.18
N CYS A 160 -8.55 -15.24 9.79
CA CYS A 160 -9.23 -14.12 10.43
C CYS A 160 -10.27 -14.64 11.42
N SER A 161 -10.18 -14.18 12.67
CA SER A 161 -11.12 -14.56 13.74
C SER A 161 -11.91 -13.35 14.21
N SER A 162 -13.24 -13.49 14.24
CA SER A 162 -14.21 -12.50 14.73
C SER A 162 -14.51 -12.64 16.21
N LEU A 163 -14.03 -13.73 16.82
CA LEU A 163 -14.24 -14.01 18.22
C LEU A 163 -13.22 -13.20 19.02
N ARG A 164 -13.69 -12.45 20.02
CA ARG A 164 -12.84 -11.83 21.02
C ARG A 164 -11.87 -12.82 21.66
N MET A 165 -12.05 -14.13 21.52
CA MET A 165 -11.10 -15.17 21.94
C MET A 165 -9.71 -14.95 21.33
N ILE A 166 -8.75 -14.47 22.13
CA ILE A 166 -7.32 -14.42 21.84
C ILE A 166 -6.67 -15.64 22.49
N GLY A 167 -6.58 -16.75 21.73
CA GLY A 167 -6.25 -18.05 22.31
C GLY A 167 -7.43 -18.61 23.11
N PRO A 168 -7.23 -19.20 24.31
CA PRO A 168 -8.32 -19.75 25.12
C PRO A 168 -9.11 -18.69 25.89
N TYR A 169 -8.70 -17.41 25.88
CA TYR A 169 -9.30 -16.35 26.68
C TYR A 169 -9.98 -15.29 25.82
N PRO A 170 -11.11 -14.70 26.26
CA PRO A 170 -11.70 -13.54 25.62
C PRO A 170 -10.77 -12.32 25.79
N GLY A 171 -10.10 -11.94 24.71
CA GLY A 171 -9.37 -10.71 24.57
C GLY A 171 -10.25 -9.47 24.59
N THR A 172 -9.70 -8.43 25.19
CA THR A 172 -10.28 -7.10 25.30
C THR A 172 -10.32 -6.38 23.95
N ALA A 173 -11.18 -5.37 23.83
CA ALA A 173 -11.19 -4.49 22.66
C ALA A 173 -9.82 -3.81 22.44
N ARG A 174 -9.06 -3.54 23.51
CA ARG A 174 -7.71 -2.98 23.45
C ARG A 174 -6.74 -3.94 22.77
N GLU A 175 -6.73 -5.21 23.18
CA GLU A 175 -5.82 -6.22 22.60
C GLU A 175 -6.17 -6.53 21.14
N LEU A 176 -7.47 -6.56 20.81
CA LEU A 176 -7.93 -6.68 19.43
C LEU A 176 -7.36 -5.55 18.57
N MET A 177 -7.52 -4.30 19.03
CA MET A 177 -7.01 -3.12 18.34
C MET A 177 -5.50 -3.12 18.22
N ALA A 178 -4.77 -3.54 19.26
CA ALA A 178 -3.32 -3.64 19.23
C ALA A 178 -2.83 -4.63 18.17
N ARG A 179 -3.49 -5.79 18.03
CA ARG A 179 -3.18 -6.76 16.97
C ARG A 179 -3.47 -6.22 15.57
N ARG A 180 -4.62 -5.58 15.39
CA ARG A 180 -4.94 -4.91 14.12
C ARG A 180 -3.91 -3.84 13.76
N ARG A 181 -3.48 -3.04 14.74
CA ARG A 181 -2.39 -2.06 14.56
C ARG A 181 -1.07 -2.73 14.23
N ALA A 182 -0.74 -3.86 14.85
CA ALA A 182 0.43 -4.67 14.53
C ALA A 182 0.40 -5.27 13.10
N ASP A 183 -0.79 -5.41 12.52
CA ASP A 183 -0.98 -5.80 11.12
C ASP A 183 -0.98 -4.61 10.15
N GLY A 184 -0.94 -3.38 10.67
CA GLY A 184 -0.99 -2.17 9.87
C GLY A 184 -2.42 -1.76 9.51
N CYS A 185 -3.43 -2.27 10.20
CA CYS A 185 -4.79 -1.85 9.96
C CYS A 185 -5.02 -0.48 10.58
N VAL A 186 -5.55 0.44 9.78
CA VAL A 186 -6.03 1.73 10.27
C VAL A 186 -7.35 1.49 11.00
N ARG A 187 -7.64 2.31 12.02
CA ARG A 187 -9.02 2.50 12.43
C ARG A 187 -9.68 3.23 11.27
N ASP A 188 -10.48 2.55 10.47
CA ASP A 188 -11.47 3.27 9.66
C ASP A 188 -12.46 3.86 10.69
N ASP A 189 -12.14 5.03 11.22
CA ASP A 189 -13.09 5.88 11.92
C ASP A 189 -13.92 6.57 10.82
N ASP A 190 -15.02 5.91 10.48
CA ASP A 190 -16.31 6.49 10.10
C ASP A 190 -17.36 5.65 10.85
#